data_AF-A0A252CSA1-F1
#
_entry.id   AF-A0A252CSA1-F1
#
_cell.length_a   1.000
_cell.length_b   1.000
_cell.length_c   1.000
_cell.angle_alpha   90.00
_cell.angle_beta   90.00
_cell.angle_gamma   90.00
#
_symmetry.space_group_name_H-M   'P 1'
#
loop_
_entity.id
_entity.type
_entity.pdbx_description
1 polymer ?
#
loop_
_entity_poly.entity_id
_entity_poly.type
_entity_poly.pdbx_seq_one_letter_code
_entity_poly.pdbx_strand_id
1 'polypeptide(L)' 'MTYFKDRYKSLPKEQQFWHTELVRYGVDYHQAAKVAKILAEKKPDELLSEEEIRLTKEVCEAWLRQRNRLASISRALE' A
#
# COMPACT_ATOMS: atom_id res chain seq x y z
N MET A 1 27.31 -10.06 23.06
CA MET A 1 27.16 -10.27 21.61
C MET A 1 25.68 -10.33 21.27
N THR A 2 25.15 -9.27 20.68
CA THR A 2 23.93 -9.28 19.88
C THR A 2 24.10 -10.21 18.68
N TYR A 3 23.01 -10.54 17.97
CA TYR A 3 22.93 -10.95 16.56
C TYR A 3 22.00 -12.15 16.33
N PHE A 4 20.92 -11.87 15.58
CA PHE A 4 20.05 -12.79 14.84
C PHE A 4 18.92 -13.52 15.60
N LYS A 5 17.99 -12.78 16.21
CA LYS A 5 16.64 -13.34 16.49
C LYS A 5 15.47 -12.45 16.00
N ASP A 6 15.71 -11.64 14.97
CA ASP A 6 14.72 -10.68 14.44
C ASP A 6 14.67 -10.69 12.89
N ARG A 7 14.62 -11.88 12.27
CA ARG A 7 14.46 -12.02 10.81
C ARG A 7 13.10 -12.54 10.35
N TYR A 8 12.11 -12.52 11.24
CA TYR A 8 10.70 -12.70 10.87
C TYR A 8 9.86 -11.78 11.74
N LYS A 9 10.15 -10.47 11.69
CA LYS A 9 9.19 -9.49 12.18
C LYS A 9 8.02 -9.55 11.21
N SER A 10 6.99 -10.30 11.59
CA SER A 10 5.71 -10.31 10.89
C SER A 10 5.33 -8.86 10.65
N LEU A 11 5.27 -8.45 9.38
CA LEU A 11 4.90 -7.09 9.01
C LEU A 11 3.61 -6.74 9.75
N PRO A 12 3.46 -5.51 10.29
CA PRO A 12 2.23 -5.11 10.95
C PRO A 12 1.02 -5.49 10.07
N LYS A 13 -0.04 -6.03 10.68
CA LYS A 13 -1.20 -6.55 9.94
C LYS A 13 -1.76 -5.53 8.95
N GLU A 14 -1.70 -4.24 9.30
CA GLU A 14 -2.07 -3.12 8.41
C GLU A 14 -1.20 -3.04 7.15
N GLN A 15 0.11 -3.26 7.25
CA GLN A 15 1.00 -3.26 6.09
C GLN A 15 0.69 -4.43 5.15
N GLN A 16 0.43 -5.61 5.69
CA GLN A 16 0.06 -6.78 4.87
C GLN A 16 -1.29 -6.56 4.17
N PHE A 17 -2.25 -5.94 4.88
CA PHE A 17 -3.55 -5.58 4.32
C PHE A 17 -3.41 -4.63 3.13
N TRP A 18 -2.69 -3.51 3.32
CA TRP A 18 -2.47 -2.55 2.25
C TRP A 18 -1.69 -3.13 1.08
N HIS A 19 -0.66 -3.94 1.36
CA HIS A 19 0.12 -4.59 0.32
C HIS A 19 -0.74 -5.51 -0.55
N THR A 20 -1.56 -6.34 0.09
CA THR A 20 -2.48 -7.26 -0.60
C THR A 20 -3.52 -6.50 -1.41
N GLU A 21 -4.14 -5.45 -0.85
CA GLU A 21 -5.11 -4.64 -1.58
C GLU A 21 -4.46 -3.93 -2.78
N LEU A 22 -3.33 -3.25 -2.60
CA LEU A 22 -2.66 -2.54 -3.70
C LEU A 22 -2.31 -3.50 -4.85
N VAL A 23 -1.74 -4.67 -4.54
CA VAL A 23 -1.41 -5.69 -5.55
C VAL A 23 -2.67 -6.24 -6.21
N ARG A 24 -3.73 -6.49 -5.45
CA ARG A 24 -5.01 -7.01 -5.99
C ARG A 24 -5.61 -6.09 -7.04
N TYR A 25 -5.47 -4.77 -6.88
CA TYR A 25 -5.94 -3.78 -7.86
C TYR A 25 -4.87 -3.40 -8.88
N GLY A 26 -3.81 -4.19 -9.03
CA GLY A 26 -2.86 -4.08 -10.14
C GLY A 26 -1.71 -3.08 -9.94
N VAL A 27 -1.44 -2.66 -8.71
CA VAL A 27 -0.23 -1.89 -8.39
C VAL A 27 0.99 -2.83 -8.40
N ASP A 28 2.13 -2.34 -8.90
CA ASP A 28 3.39 -3.09 -8.87
C ASP A 28 3.73 -3.57 -7.45
N TYR A 29 4.25 -4.79 -7.34
CA TYR A 29 4.52 -5.45 -6.06
C TYR A 29 5.47 -4.65 -5.16
N HIS A 30 6.51 -4.06 -5.76
CA HIS A 30 7.53 -3.32 -5.03
C HIS A 30 7.05 -1.91 -4.64
N GLN A 31 6.30 -1.24 -5.52
CA GLN A 31 5.63 0.01 -5.18
C GLN A 31 4.57 -0.18 -4.09
N ALA A 32 3.76 -1.24 -4.20
CA ALA A 32 2.79 -1.62 -3.19
C ALA A 32 3.46 -1.86 -1.82
N ALA A 33 4.63 -2.52 -1.78
CA ALA A 33 5.32 -2.79 -0.53
C ALA A 33 5.80 -1.51 0.16
N LYS A 34 6.32 -0.56 -0.62
CA LYS A 34 6.75 0.75 -0.12
C LYS A 34 5.58 1.57 0.39
N VAL A 35 4.52 1.70 -0.41
CA VAL A 35 3.34 2.50 -0.03
C VAL A 35 2.59 1.86 1.13
N ALA A 36 2.45 0.53 1.15
CA ALA A 36 1.83 -0.16 2.28
C ALA A 36 2.60 0.07 3.59
N LYS A 37 3.93 0.18 3.52
CA LYS A 37 4.75 0.54 4.69
C LYS A 37 4.44 1.96 5.17
N ILE A 38 4.45 2.92 4.25
CA ILE A 38 4.15 4.33 4.52
C ILE A 38 2.75 4.48 5.15
N LEU A 39 1.74 3.84 4.56
CA LEU A 39 0.36 3.84 5.06
C LEU A 39 0.23 3.18 6.43
N ALA A 40 0.94 2.07 6.67
CA ALA A 40 0.94 1.39 7.96
C ALA A 40 1.68 2.16 9.06
N GLU A 41 2.68 2.97 8.69
CA GLU A 41 3.39 3.84 9.63
C GLU A 41 2.54 5.05 10.08
N LYS A 42 1.40 5.32 9.42
CA LYS A 42 0.47 6.44 9.72
C LYS A 42 1.18 7.77 9.99
N LYS A 43 2.32 7.98 9.33
CA LYS A 43 3.09 9.21 9.48
C LYS A 43 2.33 10.35 8.80
N PRO A 44 2.24 11.53 9.43
CA PRO A 44 1.75 12.73 8.76
C PRO A 44 2.64 13.03 7.55
N ASP A 45 2.05 13.61 6.51
CA ASP A 45 2.75 13.98 5.28
C ASP A 45 3.96 14.89 5.54
N GLU A 46 3.96 15.66 6.63
CA GLU A 46 5.07 16.50 7.10
C GLU A 46 6.35 15.72 7.44
N LEU A 47 6.26 14.41 7.69
CA LEU A 47 7.40 13.54 8.00
C LEU A 47 7.83 12.67 6.82
N LEU A 48 7.13 12.75 5.69
CA LEU A 48 7.44 12.01 4.48
C LEU A 48 8.26 12.89 3.53
N SER A 49 9.16 12.28 2.78
CA SER A 49 9.83 12.99 1.69
C SER A 49 8.83 13.33 0.57
N GLU A 50 9.06 14.41 -0.15
CA GLU A 50 8.25 14.79 -1.33
C GLU A 50 8.11 13.64 -2.34
N GLU A 51 9.14 12.82 -2.51
CA GLU A 51 9.09 11.63 -3.36
C GLU A 51 8.17 10.53 -2.80
N GLU A 52 8.17 10.32 -1.48
CA GLU A 52 7.29 9.35 -0.83
C GLU A 52 5.83 9.79 -0.89
N ILE A 53 5.56 11.09 -0.70
CA ILE A 53 4.24 11.69 -0.85
C ILE A 53 3.76 11.52 -2.28
N ARG A 54 4.60 11.86 -3.28
CA ARG A 54 4.26 11.74 -4.69
C ARG A 54 3.96 10.29 -5.06
N LEU A 55 4.83 9.35 -4.68
CA LEU A 55 4.65 7.92 -4.93
C LEU A 55 3.36 7.40 -4.28
N THR A 56 3.12 7.74 -3.01
CA THR A 56 1.94 7.31 -2.27
C THR A 56 0.66 7.84 -2.92
N LYS A 57 0.67 9.11 -3.34
CA LYS A 57 -0.45 9.74 -4.02
C LYS A 57 -0.76 9.07 -5.36
N GLU A 58 0.26 8.88 -6.18
CA GLU A 58 0.11 8.26 -7.50
C GLU A 58 -0.44 6.82 -7.41
N VAL A 59 0.08 6.04 -6.46
CA VAL A 59 -0.37 4.67 -6.19
C VAL A 59 -1.79 4.64 -5.61
N CYS A 60 -2.12 5.52 -4.66
CA CYS A 60 -3.47 5.61 -4.10
C CYS A 60 -4.50 6.04 -5.15
N GLU A 61 -4.17 7.00 -6.02
CA GLU A 61 -5.05 7.43 -7.11
C GLU A 61 -5.29 6.29 -8.10
N ALA A 62 -4.23 5.56 -8.49
CA ALA A 62 -4.35 4.40 -9.36
C ALA A 62 -5.23 3.31 -8.74
N TRP A 63 -5.00 2.99 -7.46
CA TRP A 63 -5.82 2.06 -6.70
C TRP A 63 -7.29 2.49 -6.63
N LEU A 64 -7.56 3.76 -6.34
CA LEU A 64 -8.92 4.29 -6.24
C LEU A 64 -9.66 4.20 -7.59
N ARG A 65 -8.98 4.58 -8.70
CA ARG A 65 -9.54 4.48 -10.05
C ARG A 65 -9.91 3.05 -10.40
N GLN A 66 -9.00 2.10 -10.15
CA GLN A 66 -9.24 0.71 -10.46
C GLN A 66 -10.32 0.09 -9.57
N ARG A 67 -10.34 0.42 -8.29
CA ARG A 67 -11.38 -0.01 -7.35
C ARG A 67 -12.75 0.51 -7.76
N ASN A 68 -12.86 1.79 -8.10
CA ASN A 68 -14.10 2.37 -8.59
C ASN A 68 -14.55 1.71 -9.89
N ARG A 69 -13.64 1.51 -10.85
CA ARG A 69 -13.95 0.81 -12.10
C ARG A 69 -14.49 -0.60 -11.86
N LEU A 70 -13.84 -1.39 -11.01
CA LEU A 70 -14.30 -2.75 -10.69
C LEU A 70 -15.64 -2.73 -9.94
N ALA A 71 -15.85 -1.78 -9.03
CA ALA A 71 -17.12 -1.61 -8.35
C ALA A 71 -18.25 -1.22 -9.31
N SER A 72 -17.98 -0.35 -10.29
CA SER A 72 -18.93 0.02 -11.35
C SER A 72 -19.28 -1.16 -12.24
N ILE A 73 -18.29 -1.98 -12.63
CA ILE A 73 -18.52 -3.20 -13.41
C ILE A 73 -19.33 -4.22 -12.60
N SER A 74 -18.98 -4.43 -11.34
CA SER A 74 -19.70 -5.35 -10.45
C SER A 74 -21.18 -4.96 -10.33
N ARG A 75 -21.45 -3.68 -10.10
CA ARG A 75 -22.83 -3.15 -10.03
C ARG A 75 -23.59 -3.24 -11.35
N ALA A 76 -22.90 -3.27 -12.48
CA ALA A 76 -23.52 -3.40 -13.81
C ALA A 76 -23.78 -4.87 -14.20
N LEU A 77 -23.23 -5.83 -13.44
CA LEU A 77 -23.43 -7.27 -13.62
C LEU A 77 -24.50 -7.87 -12.69
N GLU A 78 -24.97 -7.09 -11.70
CA GLU A 78 -26.12 -7.39 -10.83
C GLU A 78 -27.44 -6.95 -11.48
#